data_AF-A0A7Y0S1Y9-F1
#
_entry.id   AF-A0A7Y0S1Y9-F1
#
_cell.length_a   1.000
_cell.length_b   1.000
_cell.length_c   1.000
_cell.angle_alpha   90.00
_cell.angle_beta   90.00
_cell.angle_gamma   90.00
#
_symmetry.space_group_name_H-M   'P 1'
#
loop_
_entity.id
_entity.type
_entity.pdbx_description
1 polymer ?
#
loop_
_entity_poly.entity_id
_entity_poly.type
_entity_poly.pdbx_seq_one_letter_code
_entity_poly.pdbx_strand_id
1 'polypeptide(L)'
;RQEQEPSVDKSEVKLIDQLDSLLLRQFEDFTITDSRIWYKSVSGETRRLDIEQLRWSNQGKHHLAEGTVNIADVRLNSLLVSANF
;
A
#
# COMPACT_ATOMS: atom_id res chain seq x y z
N ARG A 1 27.12 -4.80 24.39
CA ARG A 1 25.86 -5.36 23.83
C ARG A 1 25.73 -4.74 22.45
N GLN A 2 26.04 -5.48 21.38
CA GLN A 2 25.87 -4.96 20.02
C GLN A 2 24.38 -5.04 19.68
N GLU A 3 23.81 -3.92 19.28
CA GLU A 3 22.43 -3.83 18.78
C GLU A 3 22.44 -4.39 17.36
N GLN A 4 21.74 -5.52 17.15
CA GLN A 4 21.51 -6.07 15.82
C GLN A 4 20.48 -5.17 15.13
N GLU A 5 20.93 -4.43 14.12
CA GLU A 5 20.02 -3.78 13.18
C GLU A 5 19.14 -4.86 12.52
N PRO A 6 17.82 -4.61 12.33
CA PRO A 6 16.95 -5.56 11.67
C PRO A 6 17.46 -5.77 10.24
N SER A 7 17.94 -6.97 9.95
CA SER A 7 18.31 -7.36 8.59
C SER A 7 17.04 -7.49 7.76
N VAL A 8 16.70 -6.45 7.02
CA VAL A 8 15.62 -6.50 6.02
C VAL A 8 15.98 -7.62 5.04
N ASP A 9 15.15 -8.66 4.98
CA ASP A 9 15.38 -9.76 4.07
C ASP A 9 15.19 -9.27 2.64
N LYS A 10 16.24 -9.39 1.83
CA LYS A 10 16.26 -8.98 0.43
C LYS A 10 15.22 -9.74 -0.41
N SER A 11 14.74 -10.88 0.07
CA SER A 11 13.67 -11.64 -0.57
C SER A 11 12.30 -10.96 -0.44
N GLU A 12 12.01 -10.36 0.72
CA GLU A 12 10.74 -9.66 1.01
C GLU A 12 10.62 -8.36 0.20
N VAL A 13 11.72 -7.61 0.08
CA VAL A 13 11.80 -6.40 -0.75
C VAL A 13 11.51 -6.72 -2.22
N LYS A 14 12.08 -7.81 -2.75
CA LYS A 14 11.82 -8.25 -4.13
C LYS A 14 10.37 -8.66 -4.37
N LEU A 15 9.72 -9.28 -3.38
CA LEU A 15 8.32 -9.66 -3.50
C LEU A 15 7.42 -8.42 -3.55
N ILE A 16 7.71 -7.41 -2.72
CA ILE A 16 7.01 -6.13 -2.73
C ILE A 16 7.21 -5.42 -4.08
N ASP A 17 8.44 -5.34 -4.60
CA ASP A 17 8.72 -4.75 -5.91
C ASP A 17 7.98 -5.45 -7.06
N GLN A 18 7.82 -6.77 -6.96
CA GLN A 18 7.10 -7.58 -7.94
C GLN A 18 5.58 -7.38 -7.85
N LEU A 19 5.04 -7.30 -6.63
CA LEU A 19 3.63 -6.98 -6.40
C LEU A 19 3.32 -5.55 -6.86
N ASP A 20 4.20 -4.59 -6.56
CA ASP A 20 4.11 -3.22 -7.07
C ASP A 20 4.14 -3.21 -8.59
N SER A 21 5.06 -3.94 -9.22
CA SER A 21 5.12 -4.00 -10.69
C SER A 21 3.89 -4.67 -11.32
N LEU A 22 3.32 -5.69 -10.67
CA LEU A 22 2.11 -6.37 -11.14
C LEU A 22 0.88 -5.47 -11.00
N LEU A 23 0.65 -4.93 -9.81
CA LEU A 23 -0.52 -4.10 -9.49
C LEU A 23 -0.47 -2.75 -10.21
N LEU A 24 0.71 -2.11 -10.29
CA LEU A 24 0.84 -0.74 -10.79
C LEU A 24 1.13 -0.65 -12.29
N ARG A 25 1.51 -1.74 -12.98
CA ARG A 25 1.87 -1.67 -14.41
C ARG A 25 1.10 -2.59 -15.34
N GLN A 26 0.56 -3.72 -14.86
CA GLN A 26 -0.14 -4.66 -15.75
C GLN A 26 -1.65 -4.43 -15.78
N PHE A 27 -2.23 -3.89 -14.71
CA PHE A 27 -3.65 -3.56 -14.67
C PHE A 27 -3.85 -2.09 -15.01
N GLU A 28 -4.54 -1.81 -16.13
CA GLU A 28 -4.82 -0.44 -16.56
C GLU A 28 -5.93 0.22 -15.73
N ASP A 29 -6.95 -0.51 -15.31
CA ASP A 29 -8.00 -0.01 -14.41
C ASP A 29 -8.44 -1.15 -13.50
N PHE A 30 -8.43 -0.92 -12.19
CA PHE A 30 -8.94 -1.88 -11.23
C PHE A 30 -9.51 -1.18 -10.01
N THR A 31 -10.36 -1.91 -9.28
CA THR A 31 -10.92 -1.46 -8.01
C THR A 31 -10.70 -2.52 -6.95
N ILE A 32 -10.17 -2.10 -5.80
CA ILE A 32 -10.06 -2.90 -4.58
C ILE A 32 -11.20 -2.48 -3.67
N THR A 33 -11.96 -3.43 -3.14
CA THR A 33 -13.06 -3.18 -2.20
C THR A 33 -12.98 -4.14 -1.02
N ASP A 34 -13.50 -3.73 0.14
CA ASP A 34 -13.59 -4.54 1.36
C ASP A 34 -12.33 -5.38 1.64
N SER A 35 -11.19 -4.71 1.68
CA SER A 35 -9.88 -5.36 1.73
C SER A 35 -9.08 -4.94 2.94
N ARG A 36 -8.17 -5.81 3.38
CA ARG A 36 -7.26 -5.54 4.51
C ARG A 36 -5.84 -5.82 4.09
N ILE A 37 -4.97 -4.83 4.27
CA ILE A 37 -3.54 -4.93 3.99
C ILE A 37 -2.78 -4.78 5.30
N TRP A 38 -1.91 -5.74 5.61
CA TRP A 38 -0.94 -5.62 6.68
C TRP A 38 0.39 -5.18 6.08
N TYR A 39 0.98 -4.13 6.63
CA TYR A 39 2.22 -3.56 6.12
C TYR A 39 3.15 -3.16 7.27
N LYS A 40 4.45 -3.11 6.98
CA LYS A 40 5.44 -2.49 7.86
C LYS A 40 5.46 -1.00 7.62
N SER A 41 5.08 -0.23 8.64
CA SER A 41 5.13 1.23 8.60
C SER A 41 6.57 1.74 8.65
N VAL A 42 6.76 3.04 8.36
CA VAL A 42 8.08 3.70 8.41
C VAL A 42 8.72 3.66 9.80
N SER A 43 7.94 3.45 10.87
CA SER A 43 8.45 3.24 12.24
C SER A 43 8.84 1.79 12.53
N GLY A 44 8.69 0.86 11.57
CA GLY A 44 8.96 -0.58 11.74
C GLY A 44 7.82 -1.39 12.36
N GLU A 45 6.77 -0.72 12.82
CA GLU A 45 5.57 -1.37 13.37
C GLU A 45 4.74 -2.01 12.25
N THR A 46 4.18 -3.18 12.50
CA THR A 46 3.17 -3.78 11.62
C THR A 46 1.85 -3.05 11.86
N ARG A 47 1.25 -2.52 10.79
CA ARG A 47 -0.04 -1.83 10.81
C ARG A 47 -1.02 -2.47 9.84
N ARG A 48 -2.30 -2.17 10.02
CA ARG A 48 -3.37 -2.60 9.12
C ARG A 48 -3.99 -1.39 8.44
N LEU A 49 -4.10 -1.48 7.11
CA LEU A 49 -4.87 -0.58 6.28
C LEU A 49 -6.15 -1.31 5.86
N ASP A 50 -7.28 -0.79 6.28
CA ASP A 50 -8.60 -1.26 5.83
C ASP A 50 -9.02 -0.40 4.63
N ILE A 51 -9.24 -1.02 3.48
CA ILE A 51 -9.68 -0.37 2.24
C ILE A 51 -11.18 -0.61 2.09
N GLU A 52 -11.97 0.46 2.13
CA GLU A 52 -13.38 0.38 1.81
C GLU A 52 -13.56 0.27 0.29
N GLN A 53 -13.00 1.23 -0.44
CA GLN A 53 -12.93 1.23 -1.90
C GLN A 53 -11.74 2.06 -2.35
N LEU A 54 -10.95 1.52 -3.28
CA LEU A 54 -9.86 2.21 -3.95
C LEU A 54 -9.91 1.89 -5.44
N ARG A 55 -10.09 2.91 -6.27
CA ARG A 55 -9.95 2.78 -7.73
C ARG A 55 -8.55 3.22 -8.13
N TRP A 56 -7.96 2.45 -9.02
CA TRP A 56 -6.67 2.69 -9.61
C TRP A 56 -6.79 2.73 -11.12
N SER A 57 -6.15 3.72 -11.76
CA SER A 57 -6.12 3.87 -13.22
C SER A 57 -4.71 4.24 -13.68
N ASN A 58 -4.17 3.42 -14.58
CA ASN A 58 -2.90 3.62 -15.27
C ASN A 58 -3.16 3.97 -16.73
N GLN A 59 -2.88 5.21 -17.12
CA GLN A 59 -2.99 5.69 -18.49
C GLN A 59 -1.62 6.13 -19.01
N GLY A 60 -0.83 5.16 -19.50
CA GLY A 60 0.53 5.40 -19.95
C GLY A 60 1.45 5.81 -18.81
N LYS A 61 1.77 7.12 -18.72
CA LYS A 61 2.61 7.71 -17.66
C LYS A 61 1.81 8.45 -16.59
N HIS A 62 0.49 8.40 -16.66
CA HIS A 62 -0.40 9.04 -15.70
C HIS A 62 -1.02 7.97 -14.81
N HIS A 63 -0.71 8.05 -13.53
CA HIS A 63 -1.20 7.09 -12.55
C HIS A 63 -2.12 7.81 -11.58
N LEU A 64 -3.38 7.38 -11.51
CA LEU A 64 -4.39 7.95 -10.62
C LEU A 64 -4.87 6.88 -9.65
N ALA A 65 -4.96 7.26 -8.37
CA ALA A 65 -5.57 6.44 -7.34
C ALA A 65 -6.50 7.29 -6.50
N GLU A 66 -7.74 6.87 -6.32
CA GLU A 66 -8.74 7.60 -5.54
C GLU A 66 -9.60 6.63 -4.72
N GLY A 67 -9.88 6.95 -3.47
CA GLY A 67 -10.68 6.08 -2.63
C GLY A 67 -10.73 6.44 -1.16
N THR A 68 -11.33 5.55 -0.37
CA THR A 68 -11.51 5.68 1.07
C THR A 68 -10.76 4.56 1.79
N VAL A 69 -9.90 4.94 2.72
CA VAL A 69 -9.11 4.01 3.53
C VAL A 69 -9.18 4.38 5.00
N ASN A 70 -8.98 3.38 5.86
CA ASN A 70 -8.94 3.54 7.30
C ASN A 70 -7.65 2.91 7.82
N ILE A 71 -6.88 3.63 8.63
CA ILE A 71 -5.68 3.09 9.26
C ILE A 71 -6.11 2.59 10.64
N ALA A 72 -6.01 1.28 10.86
CA ALA A 72 -6.33 0.69 12.15
C ALA A 72 -5.48 1.32 13.26
N ASP A 73 -6.06 1.43 14.45
CA ASP A 73 -5.40 1.91 15.68
C ASP A 73 -4.95 3.38 15.66
N VAL A 74 -5.30 4.14 14.63
CA VAL A 74 -5.25 5.60 14.64
C VAL A 74 -6.66 6.13 14.89
N ARG A 75 -6.83 7.17 15.70
CA ARG A 75 -8.13 7.86 15.89
C ARG A 75 -8.60 8.63 14.63
N LEU A 76 -8.15 8.23 13.45
CA LEU A 76 -8.62 8.72 12.17
C LEU A 76 -9.63 7.68 11.67
N ASN A 77 -10.91 8.03 11.74
CA ASN A 77 -11.97 7.09 11.44
C ASN A 77 -11.98 6.69 9.95
N SER A 78 -11.64 7.62 9.06
CA SER A 78 -11.59 7.42 7.62
C SER A 78 -10.86 8.55 6.89
N LEU A 79 -10.15 8.20 5.82
CA LEU A 79 -9.39 9.12 4.97
C LEU A 79 -9.82 8.96 3.51
N LEU A 80 -10.25 10.06 2.90
CA LEU A 80 -10.31 10.16 1.45
C LEU A 80 -8.89 10.38 0.93
N VAL A 81 -8.43 9.51 0.05
CA VAL A 81 -7.09 9.56 -0.55
C VAL A 81 -7.19 9.79 -2.05
N SER A 82 -6.30 10.63 -2.57
CA SER A 82 -6.10 10.85 -3.99
C SER A 82 -4.60 10.95 -4.28
N ALA A 83 -4.12 10.23 -5.28
CA ALA A 83 -2.73 10.31 -5.75
C ALA A 83 -2.71 10.49 -7.26
N ASN A 84 -1.77 11.31 -7.74
CA ASN A 84 -1.50 11.56 -9.16
C ASN A 84 0.01 11.68 -9.35
N PHE A 85 0.61 10.77 -10.12
CA PHE A 85 2.06 10.70 -10.33
C PHE A 85 2.43 10.14 -11.71
#